data_AF-D6A497-F1
#
_entry.id   AF-D6A497-F1
#
_cell.length_a   1.000
_cell.length_b   1.000
_cell.length_c   1.000
_cell.angle_alpha   90.00
_cell.angle_beta   90.00
_cell.angle_gamma   90.00
#
_symmetry.space_group_name_H-M   'P 1'
#
loop_
_entity.id
_entity.type
_entity.pdbx_description
1 polymer ?
#
loop_
_entity_poly.entity_id
_entity_poly.type
_entity_poly.pdbx_seq_one_letter_code
_entity_poly.pdbx_strand_id
1 'polypeptide(L)'
;MRRTITLLAAACLTLAGCSSSDSESDKPQPAVTETVTATPSLSEAAARQVCIDEWLAIMVESPGEEVEFEKRPAVCEGLPDQLGMYSQALLERSAENRRKIDECVEDPTCTSVPIP
;
A
#
# COMPACT_ATOMS: atom_id res chain seq x y z
N MET A 1 14.64 -0.66 -35.00
CA MET A 1 15.23 0.65 -34.64
C MET A 1 15.14 0.80 -33.12
N ARG A 2 16.28 0.98 -32.46
CA ARG A 2 16.36 1.30 -31.02
C ARG A 2 15.90 2.74 -30.80
N ARG A 3 15.08 2.99 -29.78
CA ARG A 3 15.00 4.30 -29.11
C ARG A 3 14.76 4.13 -27.61
N THR A 4 15.87 4.16 -26.89
CA THR A 4 15.98 4.51 -25.47
C THR A 4 15.73 6.00 -25.32
N ILE A 5 14.83 6.41 -24.43
CA ILE A 5 14.82 7.78 -23.86
C ILE A 5 14.52 7.66 -22.36
N THR A 6 15.59 7.68 -21.58
CA THR A 6 15.62 8.02 -20.16
C THR A 6 15.48 9.53 -20.03
N LEU A 7 14.53 10.00 -19.22
CA LEU A 7 14.52 11.39 -18.74
C LEU A 7 14.27 11.40 -17.23
N LEU A 8 15.36 11.59 -16.48
CA LEU A 8 15.36 12.02 -15.09
C LEU A 8 14.77 13.43 -15.04
N ALA A 9 13.64 13.59 -14.34
CA ALA A 9 13.19 14.90 -13.90
C ALA A 9 13.54 15.04 -12.41
N ALA A 10 14.71 15.61 -12.14
CA ALA A 10 15.08 16.09 -10.82
C ALA A 10 14.24 17.34 -10.53
N ALA A 11 13.21 17.19 -9.70
CA ALA A 11 12.43 18.32 -9.20
C ALA A 11 13.22 19.03 -8.10
N CYS A 12 14.04 20.01 -8.51
CA CYS A 12 14.59 21.02 -7.60
C CYS A 12 13.45 21.93 -7.14
N LEU A 13 12.83 21.62 -6.00
CA LEU A 13 11.95 22.57 -5.31
C LEU A 13 12.82 23.43 -4.39
N THR A 14 13.39 24.49 -4.98
CA THR A 14 13.94 25.62 -4.24
C THR A 14 12.76 26.40 -3.63
N LEU A 15 12.41 26.09 -2.38
CA LEU A 15 11.54 26.95 -1.59
C LEU A 15 12.39 28.09 -1.04
N ALA A 16 12.33 29.21 -1.75
CA ALA A 16 12.83 30.50 -1.31
C ALA A 16 12.27 30.80 0.08
N GLY A 17 13.17 31.00 1.04
CA GLY A 17 12.82 31.47 2.38
C GLY A 17 12.26 32.88 2.28
N CYS A 18 10.94 33.01 2.38
CA CYS A 18 10.32 34.29 2.69
C CYS A 18 10.59 34.61 4.16
N SER A 19 11.69 35.33 4.37
CA SER A 19 12.04 36.04 5.58
C SER A 19 10.94 37.05 5.95
N SER A 20 10.43 36.98 7.17
CA SER A 20 10.04 38.18 7.92
C SER A 20 10.49 38.01 9.36
N SER A 21 11.37 38.91 9.75
CA SER A 21 12.20 38.86 10.94
C SER A 21 11.40 39.05 12.24
N ASP A 22 11.82 38.26 13.23
CA ASP A 22 11.67 38.45 14.66
C ASP A 22 11.89 39.89 15.13
N SER A 23 11.20 40.22 16.23
CA SER A 23 11.78 41.06 17.28
C SER A 23 11.15 40.65 18.61
N GLU A 24 11.85 39.84 19.41
CA GLU A 24 12.58 40.35 20.59
C GLU A 24 13.21 39.21 21.42
N SER A 25 14.53 39.33 21.57
CA SER A 25 15.32 39.08 22.78
C SER A 25 15.82 37.67 23.16
N ASP A 26 17.15 37.61 23.24
CA ASP A 26 18.04 36.72 24.01
C ASP A 26 18.33 35.28 23.52
N LYS A 27 19.52 35.13 22.91
CA LYS A 27 20.31 33.89 22.81
C LYS A 27 21.12 33.69 24.11
N PRO A 28 21.53 32.47 24.51
CA PRO A 28 22.19 31.46 23.64
C PRO A 28 21.73 30.00 23.90
N GLN A 29 21.55 29.13 22.89
CA GLN A 29 22.55 28.21 22.31
C GLN A 29 21.80 27.32 21.30
N PRO A 30 22.34 26.98 20.12
CA PRO A 30 21.75 25.91 19.33
C PRO A 30 22.31 24.57 19.81
N ALA A 31 21.53 23.84 20.59
CA ALA A 31 21.67 22.39 20.64
C ALA A 31 21.51 21.87 19.21
N VAL A 32 22.43 21.03 18.75
CA VAL A 32 22.30 20.34 17.46
C VAL A 32 21.10 19.42 17.57
N THR A 33 19.94 19.90 17.12
CA THR A 33 18.75 19.07 16.96
C THR A 33 19.03 18.15 15.78
N GLU A 34 19.43 16.91 16.06
CA GLU A 34 19.41 15.86 15.05
C GLU A 34 17.99 15.81 14.49
N THR A 35 17.87 16.23 13.23
CA THR A 35 16.62 16.10 12.50
C THR A 35 16.47 14.62 12.20
N VAL A 36 15.78 13.90 13.09
CA VAL A 36 15.30 12.55 12.81
C VAL A 36 14.45 12.70 11.55
N THR A 37 14.99 12.23 10.43
CA THR A 37 14.28 12.17 9.16
C THR A 37 13.16 11.17 9.37
N ALA A 38 11.98 11.64 9.73
CA ALA A 38 10.80 10.82 9.83
C ALA A 38 10.58 10.19 8.44
N THR A 39 10.73 8.87 8.36
CA THR A 39 10.30 8.08 7.22
C THR A 39 8.88 8.50 6.86
N PRO A 40 8.56 8.81 5.58
CA PRO A 40 7.22 9.23 5.23
C PRO A 40 6.24 8.13 5.67
N SER A 41 5.40 8.43 6.67
CA SER A 41 4.28 7.57 6.98
C SER A 41 3.44 7.50 5.71
N LEU A 42 3.17 6.28 5.22
CA LEU A 42 2.19 6.10 4.16
C LEU A 42 0.94 6.92 4.48
N SER A 43 0.33 7.54 3.47
CA SER A 43 -0.99 8.14 3.68
C SER A 43 -1.93 7.06 4.22
N GLU A 44 -2.94 7.45 4.99
CA GLU A 44 -3.92 6.51 5.54
C GLU A 44 -4.50 5.57 4.45
N ALA A 45 -4.76 6.12 3.27
CA ALA A 45 -5.21 5.37 2.11
C ALA A 45 -4.18 4.33 1.63
N ALA A 46 -2.89 4.69 1.61
CA ALA A 46 -1.83 3.77 1.21
C ALA A 46 -1.60 2.67 2.26
N ALA A 47 -1.68 3.00 3.56
CA ALA A 47 -1.60 2.00 4.63
C ALA A 47 -2.80 1.02 4.57
N ARG A 48 -4.00 1.55 4.30
CA ARG A 48 -5.20 0.75 4.08
C ARG A 48 -5.02 -0.22 2.91
N GLN A 49 -4.52 0.26 1.77
CA GLN A 49 -4.32 -0.59 0.60
C GLN A 49 -3.30 -1.69 0.87
N VAL A 50 -2.17 -1.37 1.50
CA VAL A 50 -1.15 -2.37 1.87
C VAL A 50 -1.74 -3.46 2.77
N CYS A 51 -2.61 -3.11 3.72
CA CYS A 51 -3.29 -4.11 4.54
C CYS A 51 -4.22 -5.03 3.73
N ILE A 52 -4.97 -4.48 2.77
CA ILE A 52 -5.83 -5.27 1.88
C ILE A 52 -4.99 -6.21 1.02
N ASP A 53 -3.89 -5.71 0.46
CA ASP A 53 -2.98 -6.47 -0.40
C ASP A 53 -2.33 -7.64 0.36
N GLU A 54 -1.92 -7.45 1.61
CA GLU A 54 -1.37 -8.53 2.44
C GLU A 54 -2.43 -9.57 2.83
N TRP A 55 -3.67 -9.14 3.09
CA TRP A 55 -4.77 -10.10 3.27
C TRP A 55 -4.99 -10.95 2.02
N LEU A 56 -4.97 -10.33 0.84
CA LEU A 56 -5.09 -11.04 -0.43
C LEU A 56 -3.93 -12.03 -0.63
N ALA A 57 -2.69 -11.63 -0.32
CA ALA A 57 -1.53 -12.50 -0.45
C ALA A 57 -1.70 -13.78 0.39
N ILE A 58 -2.06 -13.64 1.67
CA ILE A 58 -2.31 -14.80 2.55
C ILE A 58 -3.40 -15.71 1.99
N MET A 59 -4.51 -15.12 1.52
CA MET A 59 -5.62 -15.91 0.99
C MET A 59 -5.31 -16.62 -0.34
N VAL A 60 -4.38 -16.09 -1.13
CA VAL A 60 -3.90 -16.71 -2.37
C VAL A 60 -2.92 -17.85 -2.07
N GLU A 61 -2.10 -17.71 -1.02
CA GLU A 61 -1.17 -18.75 -0.58
C GLU A 61 -1.88 -19.97 0.04
N SER A 62 -3.07 -19.77 0.60
CA SER A 62 -3.92 -20.82 1.18
C SER A 62 -5.26 -21.00 0.43
N PRO A 63 -5.25 -21.46 -0.84
CA PRO A 63 -6.47 -21.67 -1.61
C PRO A 63 -7.33 -22.76 -0.96
N GLY A 64 -8.65 -22.55 -0.92
CA GLY A 64 -9.60 -23.45 -0.27
C GLY A 64 -9.62 -23.43 1.27
N GLU A 65 -8.73 -22.68 1.93
CA GLU A 65 -8.77 -22.51 3.38
C GLU A 65 -9.45 -21.19 3.78
N GLU A 66 -10.16 -21.23 4.91
CA GLU A 66 -10.64 -20.03 5.56
C GLU A 66 -9.48 -19.37 6.31
N VAL A 67 -9.16 -18.13 5.92
CA VAL A 67 -8.16 -17.34 6.63
C VAL A 67 -8.85 -16.61 7.76
N GLU A 68 -8.58 -17.03 9.00
CA GLU A 68 -9.15 -16.42 10.21
C GLU A 68 -8.73 -14.95 10.35
N PHE A 69 -9.67 -14.07 10.71
CA PHE A 69 -9.42 -12.65 10.92
C PHE A 69 -8.36 -12.40 12.01
N GLU A 70 -8.29 -13.29 13.01
CA GLU A 70 -7.33 -13.25 14.11
C GLU A 70 -5.88 -13.42 13.65
N LYS A 71 -5.64 -14.01 12.47
CA LYS A 71 -4.33 -14.17 11.83
C LYS A 71 -3.97 -12.96 10.96
N ARG A 72 -4.40 -11.77 11.38
CA ARG A 72 -4.23 -10.52 10.65
C ARG A 72 -2.74 -10.24 10.32
N PRO A 73 -2.43 -9.74 9.11
CA PRO A 73 -1.10 -9.26 8.77
C PRO A 73 -0.59 -8.20 9.75
N ALA A 74 0.70 -8.26 10.10
CA ALA A 74 1.32 -7.27 10.98
C ALA A 74 1.19 -5.84 10.44
N VAL A 75 1.20 -5.65 9.11
CA VAL A 75 1.03 -4.34 8.46
C VAL A 75 -0.32 -3.69 8.74
N CYS A 76 -1.33 -4.47 9.11
CA CYS A 76 -2.67 -4.00 9.42
C CYS A 76 -2.83 -3.57 10.89
N GLU A 77 -1.82 -3.83 11.74
CA GLU A 77 -1.91 -3.56 13.17
C GLU A 77 -2.06 -2.06 13.45
N GLY A 78 -3.00 -1.71 14.32
CA GLY A 78 -3.27 -0.33 14.71
C GLY A 78 -4.01 0.52 13.67
N LEU A 79 -4.26 0.00 12.46
CA LEU A 79 -5.10 0.70 11.47
C LEU A 79 -6.58 0.70 11.89
N PRO A 80 -7.35 1.75 11.58
CA PRO A 80 -8.80 1.71 11.73
C PRO A 80 -9.45 0.76 10.71
N ASP A 81 -10.70 0.35 10.95
CA ASP A 81 -11.53 -0.41 10.01
C ASP A 81 -10.89 -1.70 9.44
N GLN A 82 -10.17 -2.46 10.28
CA GLN A 82 -9.51 -3.70 9.85
C GLN A 82 -10.49 -4.77 9.36
N LEU A 83 -11.68 -4.84 9.96
CA LEU A 83 -12.72 -5.76 9.50
C LEU A 83 -13.24 -5.39 8.11
N GLY A 84 -13.35 -4.09 7.81
CA GLY A 84 -13.67 -3.58 6.48
C GLY A 84 -12.61 -3.95 5.44
N MET A 85 -11.33 -3.77 5.77
CA MET A 85 -10.21 -4.18 4.91
C MET A 85 -10.17 -5.69 4.66
N TYR A 86 -10.37 -6.51 5.71
CA TYR A 86 -10.46 -7.97 5.57
C TYR A 86 -11.65 -8.39 4.68
N SER A 87 -12.82 -7.79 4.90
CA SER A 87 -14.01 -8.06 4.07
C SER A 87 -13.80 -7.64 2.63
N GLN A 88 -13.10 -6.53 2.39
CA GLN A 88 -12.73 -6.07 1.06
C GLN A 88 -11.80 -7.08 0.36
N ALA A 89 -10.77 -7.58 1.04
CA ALA A 89 -9.91 -8.63 0.50
C ALA A 89 -10.68 -9.91 0.15
N LEU A 90 -11.64 -10.34 0.98
CA LEU A 90 -12.51 -11.48 0.67
C LEU A 90 -13.33 -11.27 -0.61
N LEU A 91 -13.89 -10.07 -0.79
CA LEU A 91 -14.65 -9.71 -1.99
C LEU A 91 -13.76 -9.69 -3.24
N GLU A 92 -12.56 -9.12 -3.13
CA GLU A 92 -11.59 -9.08 -4.23
C GLU A 92 -11.13 -10.49 -4.64
N ARG A 93 -10.84 -11.36 -3.67
CA ARG A 93 -10.56 -12.78 -3.93
C ARG A 93 -11.73 -13.48 -4.62
N SER A 94 -12.96 -13.27 -4.13
CA SER A 94 -14.16 -13.88 -4.71
C SER A 94 -14.38 -13.44 -6.17
N ALA A 95 -14.18 -12.14 -6.44
CA ALA A 95 -14.29 -11.60 -7.80
C ALA A 95 -13.22 -12.18 -8.73
N GLU A 96 -11.98 -12.32 -8.26
CA GLU A 96 -10.90 -12.93 -9.04
C GLU A 96 -11.15 -14.41 -9.32
N ASN A 97 -11.61 -15.17 -8.32
CA ASN A 97 -11.98 -16.57 -8.47
C ASN A 97 -13.10 -16.74 -9.48
N ARG A 98 -14.11 -15.85 -9.44
CA ARG A 98 -15.18 -15.84 -10.43
C ARG A 98 -14.64 -15.58 -11.84
N ARG A 99 -13.76 -14.60 -12.00
CA ARG A 99 -13.13 -14.28 -13.28
C ARG A 99 -12.39 -15.48 -13.86
N LYS A 100 -11.58 -16.18 -13.06
CA LYS A 100 -10.86 -17.39 -13.49
C LYS A 100 -11.81 -18.51 -13.94
N ILE A 101 -12.95 -18.65 -13.28
CA ILE A 101 -13.99 -19.60 -13.70
C ILE A 101 -14.59 -19.19 -15.03
N ASP A 102 -14.98 -17.92 -15.18
CA ASP A 102 -15.57 -17.41 -16.41
C ASP A 102 -14.58 -17.52 -17.59
N GLU A 103 -13.30 -17.19 -17.39
CA GLU A 103 -12.22 -17.39 -18.37
C GLU A 103 -12.07 -18.86 -18.80
N CYS A 104 -12.11 -19.80 -17.85
CA CYS A 104 -12.08 -21.23 -18.17
C CYS A 104 -13.33 -21.68 -18.96
N VAL A 105 -14.51 -21.15 -18.63
CA VAL A 105 -15.75 -21.51 -19.33
C VAL A 105 -15.74 -21.01 -20.78
N GLU A 106 -15.13 -19.85 -21.03
CA GLU A 106 -15.01 -19.27 -22.36
C GLU A 106 -13.88 -19.90 -23.20
N ASP A 107 -12.89 -20.51 -22.56
CA ASP A 107 -11.79 -21.19 -23.24
C ASP A 107 -12.18 -22.65 -23.60
N PRO A 108 -12.35 -22.99 -24.90
CA PRO A 108 -12.68 -24.36 -25.32
C PRO A 108 -11.56 -25.37 -25.04
N THR A 109 -10.37 -24.91 -24.66
CA THR A 109 -9.24 -25.75 -24.24
C THR A 109 -9.20 -25.99 -22.73
N CYS A 110 -10.03 -25.28 -21.93
CA CYS A 110 -10.12 -25.54 -20.50
C CYS A 110 -10.82 -26.87 -20.25
N THR A 111 -10.08 -27.84 -19.69
CA THR A 111 -10.62 -29.18 -19.39
C THR A 111 -11.08 -29.33 -17.94
N SER A 112 -10.84 -28.33 -17.07
CA SER A 112 -11.20 -28.37 -15.66
C SER A 112 -11.40 -26.97 -15.08
N VAL A 113 -12.56 -26.71 -14.48
CA VAL A 113 -12.85 -25.46 -13.78
C VAL A 113 -11.94 -25.32 -12.55
N PRO A 114 -11.27 -24.17 -12.35
CA PRO A 114 -10.47 -23.93 -11.16
C PRO A 114 -11.31 -24.03 -9.88
N ILE A 115 -10.81 -24.77 -8.88
CA ILE A 115 -11.39 -24.77 -7.53
C ILE A 115 -10.73 -23.63 -6.74
N PRO A 116 -11.51 -22.66 -6.23
CA PRO A 116 -11.00 -21.53 -5.45
C PRO A 116 -10.54 -21.90 -4.03
#